data_AF-A0A1V3GCA7-F1
#
_entry.id   AF-A0A1V3GCA7-F1
#
_cell.length_a   1.000
_cell.length_b   1.000
_cell.length_c   1.000
_cell.angle_alpha   90.00
_cell.angle_beta   90.00
_cell.angle_gamma   90.00
#
_symmetry.space_group_name_H-M   'P 1'
#
loop_
_entity.id
_entity.type
_entity.pdbx_description
1 polymer ?
#
loop_
_entity_poly.entity_id
_entity_poly.type
_entity_poly.pdbx_seq_one_letter_code
_entity_poly.pdbx_strand_id
1 'polypeptide(L)' 'MDYEMQLLLQEIKRCRQKMYDLRPSSNDFSNHDLVKQSQVLDKLILYYQKSMLKKEQNAN' A
#
# COMPACT_ATOMS: atom_id res chain seq x y z
N MET A 1 10.43 15.89 -3.45
CA MET A 1 9.97 14.48 -3.35
C MET A 1 9.60 14.04 -4.75
N ASP A 2 10.14 12.91 -5.18
CA ASP A 2 9.96 12.35 -6.52
C ASP A 2 8.47 12.12 -6.85
N TYR A 3 8.03 12.51 -8.05
CA TYR A 3 6.62 12.46 -8.49
C TYR A 3 6.05 11.04 -8.40
N GLU A 4 6.85 10.04 -8.78
CA GLU A 4 6.46 8.62 -8.68
C GLU A 4 6.21 8.20 -7.22
N MET A 5 7.00 8.73 -6.29
CA MET A 5 6.84 8.45 -4.86
C MET A 5 5.56 9.07 -4.31
N GLN A 6 5.19 10.25 -4.77
CA GLN A 6 3.93 10.89 -4.38
C GLN A 6 2.73 10.10 -4.87
N LEU A 7 2.75 9.63 -6.12
CA LEU A 7 1.72 8.76 -6.68
C LEU A 7 1.58 7.45 -5.88
N LEU A 8 2.69 6.81 -5.55
CA LEU A 8 2.69 5.58 -4.76
C LEU A 8 2.06 5.79 -3.38
N LEU A 9 2.42 6.88 -2.69
CA LEU A 9 1.84 7.23 -1.40
C LEU A 9 0.33 7.52 -1.50
N GLN A 10 -0.12 8.16 -2.58
CA GLN A 10 -1.55 8.38 -2.82
C GLN A 10 -2.29 7.05 -3.03
N GLU A 11 -1.73 6.11 -3.78
CA GLU A 11 -2.38 4.82 -4.02
C GLU A 11 -2.44 3.97 -2.74
N ILE A 12 -1.40 4.02 -1.89
CA ILE A 12 -1.42 3.41 -0.55
C ILE A 12 -2.57 3.97 0.29
N LYS A 13 -2.74 5.31 0.31
CA LYS A 13 -3.84 5.96 1.04
C LYS A 13 -5.20 5.53 0.50
N ARG A 14 -5.36 5.48 -0.83
CA ARG A 14 -6.60 5.04 -1.48
C ARG A 14 -6.92 3.59 -1.15
N CYS A 15 -5.93 2.71 -1.16
CA CYS A 15 -6.09 1.29 -0.81
C CYS A 15 -6.57 1.12 0.63
N ARG A 16 -5.97 1.86 1.58
CA ARG A 16 -6.40 1.86 2.99
C ARG A 16 -7.84 2.36 3.15
N GLN A 17 -8.21 3.43 2.45
CA GLN A 17 -9.57 3.95 2.50
C GLN A 17 -10.59 2.90 2.02
N LYS A 18 -10.33 2.24 0.89
CA LYS A 18 -11.18 1.14 0.40
C LYS A 18 -11.33 0.02 1.43
N MET A 19 -10.24 -0.34 2.13
CA MET A 19 -10.31 -1.34 3.20
C MET A 19 -11.17 -0.88 4.37
N TYR A 20 -11.09 0.39 4.79
CA TYR A 20 -11.96 0.92 5.85
C TYR A 20 -13.43 0.97 5.43
N ASP A 21 -13.71 1.34 4.19
CA ASP A 21 -15.07 1.42 3.63
C ASP A 21 -15.75 0.05 3.62
N LEU A 22 -14.97 -1.03 3.47
CA LEU A 22 -15.45 -2.41 3.57
C LEU A 22 -15.80 -2.84 5.00
N ARG A 23 -15.65 -1.95 6.00
CA ARG A 23 -15.97 -2.15 7.43
C ARG A 23 -15.57 -3.54 7.93
N PRO A 24 -14.27 -3.90 7.87
CA PRO A 24 -13.81 -5.18 8.36
C PRO A 24 -14.23 -5.33 9.82
N SER A 25 -15.07 -6.31 10.14
CA SER A 25 -15.09 -6.80 11.50
C SER A 25 -13.71 -7.42 11.75
N SER A 26 -13.08 -7.09 12.87
CA SER A 26 -11.76 -7.62 13.18
C SER A 26 -11.85 -9.15 13.16
N ASN A 27 -11.19 -9.79 12.19
CA ASN A 27 -11.14 -11.24 11.90
C ASN A 27 -12.07 -11.79 10.80
N ASP A 28 -12.79 -10.96 10.04
CA ASP A 28 -13.57 -11.46 8.91
C ASP A 28 -12.76 -11.55 7.61
N PHE A 29 -12.12 -12.71 7.42
CA PHE A 29 -11.43 -13.08 6.19
C PHE A 29 -12.37 -13.64 5.10
N SER A 30 -13.68 -13.69 5.34
CA SER A 30 -14.66 -14.14 4.33
C SER A 30 -14.91 -13.06 3.26
N ASN A 31 -14.58 -11.80 3.56
CA ASN A 31 -14.66 -10.72 2.59
C ASN A 31 -13.49 -10.79 1.59
N HIS A 32 -13.73 -11.46 0.46
CA HIS A 32 -12.75 -11.62 -0.62
C HIS A 32 -12.20 -10.29 -1.15
N ASP A 33 -13.01 -9.22 -1.14
CA ASP A 33 -12.56 -7.91 -1.61
C ASP A 33 -11.62 -7.26 -0.60
N LEU A 34 -11.87 -7.43 0.70
CA LEU A 34 -10.93 -7.00 1.76
C LEU A 34 -9.59 -7.73 1.63
N VAL A 35 -9.61 -9.05 1.40
CA VAL A 35 -8.39 -9.85 1.20
C VAL A 35 -7.61 -9.35 -0.03
N LYS A 36 -8.28 -9.10 -1.16
CA LYS A 36 -7.64 -8.52 -2.35
C LYS A 36 -7.03 -7.15 -2.07
N GLN A 37 -7.74 -6.26 -1.39
CA GLN A 37 -7.19 -4.95 -1.04
C GLN A 37 -5.99 -5.07 -0.09
N SER A 38 -6.01 -5.99 0.87
CA SER A 38 -4.86 -6.28 1.74
C SER A 38 -3.64 -6.70 0.92
N GLN A 39 -3.80 -7.64 -0.01
CA GLN A 39 -2.71 -8.09 -0.89
C GLN A 39 -2.17 -6.97 -1.80
N VAL A 40 -3.04 -6.07 -2.27
CA VAL A 40 -2.64 -4.89 -3.03
C VAL A 40 -1.82 -3.94 -2.15
N LEU A 41 -2.27 -3.69 -0.91
CA LEU A 41 -1.57 -2.85 0.04
C LEU A 41 -0.17 -3.39 0.34
N ASP A 42 -0.02 -4.70 0.55
CA ASP A 42 1.28 -5.34 0.80
C ASP A 42 2.24 -5.12 -0.38
N LYS A 43 1.77 -5.26 -1.62
CA LYS A 43 2.57 -4.99 -2.82
C LYS A 43 3.01 -3.53 -2.88
N LEU A 44 2.10 -2.59 -2.64
CA LEU A 44 2.43 -1.16 -2.68
C LEU A 44 3.46 -0.78 -1.61
N ILE A 45 3.34 -1.34 -0.40
CA ILE A 45 4.31 -1.15 0.69
C ILE A 45 5.68 -1.70 0.29
N LEU A 46 5.74 -2.91 -0.30
CA LEU A 46 6.98 -3.51 -0.77
C LEU A 46 7.66 -2.66 -1.84
N TYR A 47 6.89 -2.13 -2.81
CA TYR A 47 7.42 -1.22 -3.81
C TYR A 47 7.99 0.05 -3.18
N TYR A 48 7.28 0.62 -2.20
CA TYR A 48 7.75 1.81 -1.48
C TYR A 48 9.09 1.55 -0.78
N GLN A 49 9.19 0.45 -0.03
CA GLN A 49 10.42 0.06 0.66
C GLN A 49 11.58 -0.13 -0.32
N LYS A 50 11.37 -0.83 -1.44
CA LYS A 50 12.40 -1.01 -2.48
C LYS A 50 12.85 0.32 -3.08
N SER A 51 11.93 1.23 -3.36
CA SER A 51 12.25 2.54 -3.92
C SER A 51 13.02 3.42 -2.94
N MET A 52 12.71 3.35 -1.63
CA MET A 52 13.47 4.06 -0.59
C MET A 52 14.89 3.49 -0.45
N LEU A 53 15.04 2.16 -0.40
CA LEU A 53 16.36 1.50 -0.36
C LEU A 53 17.25 1.88 -1.55
N LYS A 54 16.70 1.91 -2.77
CA LYS A 54 17.44 2.35 -3.96
C LYS A 54 17.87 3.81 -3.86
N LYS A 55 17.04 4.68 -3.30
CA LYS A 55 17.38 6.10 -3.10
C LYS A 55 18.50 6.28 -2.10
N GLU A 56 18.49 5.51 -1.02
CA GLU A 56 19.57 5.49 -0.02
C GLU A 56 20.88 4.96 -0.63
N GLN A 57 20.83 3.91 -1.45
CA GLN A 57 22.00 3.37 -2.14
C GLN A 57 22.60 4.36 -3.15
N ASN A 58 21.78 5.13 -3.86
CA ASN A 58 22.24 6.11 -4.86
C ASN A 58 22.68 7.45 -4.24
N ALA A 59 22.42 7.67 -2.94
CA ALA A 59 22.82 8.88 -2.23
C ALA A 59 24.16 8.74 -1.49
N ASN A 60 24.69 7.52 -1.39
CA ASN A 60 26.04 7.18 -0.90
C ASN A 60 27.00 6.99 -2.08
#